data_AF-A0A947B1Q9-F1
#
_entry.id   AF-A0A947B1Q9-F1
#
_cell.length_a   1.000
_cell.length_b   1.000
_cell.length_c   1.000
_cell.angle_alpha   90.00
_cell.angle_beta   90.00
_cell.angle_gamma   90.00
#
_symmetry.space_group_name_H-M   'P 1'
#
loop_
_entity.id
_entity.type
_entity.pdbx_description
1 polymer ?
#
loop_
_entity_poly.entity_id
_entity_poly.type
_entity_poly.pdbx_seq_one_letter_code
_entity_poly.pdbx_strand_id
1 'polypeptide(L)'
;MNKIELTQLIEAGAHFGHLTRRWNPKMKPFIFMEKNGIHIIDLKKTLTYLQQAKEETANLISEGKTFLLVGTKKQAKGVIESEAKRSGMNWVSERWLGGMLTNFSTIRKSVKRLQNIEKQESDGTFDKITKKERLHLSRERDKLKKVLEGVESMTKLPGALFVVDIKKEDIAVKEAKRLNIPVFAIVDTNCDPDEIDHLIPANDDAVKTIEFIVKQIADSVLEGQAMFKERKAEESAERERLKKEREQEKEVEKKPDQEIKSEKKPFKKKVKVEEAVKEKDETKNNEKK
;
A
#
# COMPACT_ATOMS: atom_id res chain seq x y z
N MET A 1 7.02 -5.07 -19.93
CA MET A 1 8.19 -4.64 -19.14
C MET A 1 9.34 -4.29 -20.07
N ASN A 2 9.82 -3.06 -20.03
CA ASN A 2 11.08 -2.71 -20.71
C ASN A 2 12.20 -3.56 -20.11
N LYS A 3 12.91 -4.30 -20.97
CA LYS A 3 14.02 -5.14 -20.56
C LYS A 3 15.15 -4.24 -20.07
N ILE A 4 15.55 -4.44 -18.82
CA ILE A 4 16.69 -3.72 -18.23
C ILE A 4 17.95 -4.31 -18.84
N GLU A 5 18.74 -3.48 -19.50
CA GLU A 5 20.00 -3.90 -20.11
C GLU A 5 21.18 -3.60 -19.16
N LEU A 6 22.17 -4.50 -19.17
CA LEU A 6 23.36 -4.36 -18.33
C LEU A 6 24.13 -3.07 -18.62
N THR A 7 24.10 -2.62 -19.88
CA THR A 7 24.74 -1.38 -20.35
C THR A 7 24.21 -0.16 -19.62
N GLN A 8 22.90 -0.09 -19.36
CA GLN A 8 22.28 1.02 -18.65
C GLN A 8 22.77 1.13 -17.19
N LEU A 9 22.96 -0.01 -16.52
CA LEU A 9 23.53 -0.05 -15.17
C LEU A 9 25.00 0.37 -15.14
N ILE A 10 25.77 0.03 -16.19
CA ILE A 10 27.16 0.47 -16.34
C ILE A 10 27.22 1.98 -16.52
N GLU A 11 26.41 2.53 -17.44
CA GLU A 11 26.34 3.96 -17.74
C GLU A 11 25.87 4.80 -16.54
N ALA A 12 24.96 4.25 -15.73
CA ALA A 12 24.50 4.88 -14.50
C ALA A 12 25.56 4.88 -13.38
N GLY A 13 26.61 4.08 -13.50
CA GLY A 13 27.68 3.94 -12.49
C GLY A 13 27.33 3.02 -11.32
N ALA A 14 26.39 2.09 -11.52
CA ALA A 14 25.84 1.24 -10.45
C ALA A 14 26.84 0.22 -9.89
N HIS A 15 27.91 -0.06 -10.63
CA HIS A 15 28.94 -1.06 -10.31
C HIS A 15 30.00 -0.55 -9.32
N PHE A 16 30.09 0.76 -9.11
CA PHE A 16 31.08 1.31 -8.19
C PHE A 16 30.59 1.16 -6.75
N GLY A 17 31.31 0.39 -5.93
CA GLY A 17 31.08 0.35 -4.50
C GLY A 17 32.02 1.29 -3.73
N HIS A 18 32.10 1.08 -2.43
CA HIS A 18 33.01 1.82 -1.55
C HIS A 18 34.46 1.28 -1.55
N LEU A 19 35.34 2.04 -0.87
CA LEU A 19 36.73 1.66 -0.58
C LEU A 19 36.82 0.34 0.19
N THR A 20 37.87 -0.44 -0.08
CA THR A 20 38.08 -1.78 0.52
C THR A 20 38.28 -1.81 2.03
N ARG A 21 38.61 -0.67 2.64
CA ARG A 21 38.66 -0.52 4.11
C ARG A 21 37.30 -0.30 4.77
N ARG A 22 36.24 -0.01 3.99
CA ARG A 22 34.91 0.38 4.49
C ARG A 22 33.82 -0.66 4.20
N TRP A 23 34.17 -1.79 3.60
CA TRP A 23 33.22 -2.81 3.20
C TRP A 23 32.73 -3.68 4.36
N ASN A 24 31.57 -4.29 4.17
CA ASN A 24 31.02 -5.30 5.03
C ASN A 24 31.36 -6.69 4.45
N PRO A 25 32.01 -7.60 5.21
CA PRO A 25 32.35 -8.94 4.75
C PRO A 25 31.17 -9.76 4.20
N LYS A 26 29.95 -9.52 4.69
CA LYS A 26 28.73 -10.19 4.21
C LYS A 26 28.36 -9.78 2.78
N MET A 27 28.85 -8.66 2.29
CA MET A 27 28.67 -8.24 0.89
C MET A 27 29.58 -8.99 -0.09
N LYS A 28 30.47 -9.86 0.38
CA LYS A 28 31.38 -10.66 -0.48
C LYS A 28 30.67 -11.38 -1.64
N PRO A 29 29.49 -12.00 -1.48
CA PRO A 29 28.80 -12.64 -2.58
C PRO A 29 28.39 -11.66 -3.68
N PHE A 30 28.19 -10.37 -3.40
CA PHE A 30 27.72 -9.38 -4.38
C PHE A 30 28.86 -8.59 -5.03
N ILE A 31 30.09 -8.73 -4.52
CA ILE A 31 31.28 -8.07 -5.05
C ILE A 31 31.92 -8.95 -6.12
N PHE A 32 32.12 -8.39 -7.31
CA PHE A 32 32.77 -9.05 -8.43
C PHE A 32 34.30 -9.07 -8.28
N MET A 33 34.90 -7.90 -8.05
CA MET A 33 36.35 -7.76 -7.89
C MET A 33 36.71 -6.45 -7.16
N GLU A 34 37.99 -6.26 -6.87
CA GLU A 34 38.56 -4.99 -6.43
C GLU A 34 39.42 -4.39 -7.56
N LYS A 35 39.30 -3.06 -7.77
CA LYS A 35 40.17 -2.32 -8.69
C LYS A 35 40.54 -0.98 -8.07
N ASN A 36 41.84 -0.69 -7.99
CA ASN A 36 42.36 0.57 -7.43
C ASN A 36 41.83 0.90 -6.01
N GLY A 37 41.66 -0.12 -5.15
CA GLY A 37 41.15 0.05 -3.79
C GLY A 37 39.64 0.30 -3.66
N ILE A 38 38.89 0.15 -4.76
CA ILE A 38 37.41 0.26 -4.80
C ILE A 38 36.83 -1.11 -5.14
N HIS A 39 35.79 -1.52 -4.42
CA HIS A 39 35.04 -2.72 -4.78
C HIS A 39 34.12 -2.49 -5.97
N ILE A 40 34.12 -3.44 -6.90
CA ILE A 40 33.21 -3.47 -8.05
C ILE A 40 32.10 -4.47 -7.76
N ILE A 41 30.85 -4.00 -7.81
CA ILE A 41 29.65 -4.81 -7.59
C ILE A 41 29.32 -5.62 -8.84
N ASP A 42 28.88 -6.86 -8.67
CA ASP A 42 28.43 -7.74 -9.75
C ASP A 42 27.06 -7.29 -10.29
N LEU A 43 27.08 -6.59 -11.41
CA LEU A 43 25.87 -6.08 -12.05
C LEU A 43 24.91 -7.16 -12.57
N LYS A 44 25.38 -8.40 -12.81
CA LYS A 44 24.47 -9.49 -13.16
C LYS A 44 23.56 -9.82 -11.99
N LYS A 45 24.12 -9.82 -10.77
CA LYS A 45 23.34 -9.96 -9.55
C LYS A 45 22.42 -8.77 -9.37
N THR A 46 22.91 -7.54 -9.55
CA THR A 46 22.07 -6.33 -9.52
C THR A 46 20.84 -6.47 -10.42
N LEU A 47 21.03 -6.96 -11.65
CA LEU A 47 19.95 -7.16 -12.60
C LEU A 47 18.91 -8.17 -12.10
N THR A 48 19.35 -9.34 -11.63
CA THR A 48 18.45 -10.39 -11.12
C THR A 48 17.67 -9.90 -9.89
N TYR A 49 18.34 -9.30 -8.93
CA TYR A 49 17.72 -8.81 -7.71
C TYR A 49 16.78 -7.62 -7.97
N LEU A 50 17.14 -6.73 -8.91
CA LEU A 50 16.27 -5.64 -9.34
C LEU A 50 14.99 -6.17 -10.01
N GLN A 51 15.08 -7.21 -10.84
CA GLN A 51 13.90 -7.84 -11.44
C GLN A 51 12.98 -8.44 -10.38
N GLN A 52 13.53 -9.19 -9.42
CA GLN A 52 12.76 -9.75 -8.30
C GLN A 52 12.09 -8.64 -7.47
N ALA A 53 12.83 -7.56 -7.17
CA ALA A 53 12.28 -6.42 -6.44
C ALA A 53 11.13 -5.73 -7.20
N LYS A 54 11.22 -5.61 -8.53
CA LYS A 54 10.16 -5.04 -9.37
C LYS A 54 8.91 -5.91 -9.37
N GLU A 55 9.07 -7.22 -9.57
CA GLU A 55 7.98 -8.18 -9.57
C GLU A 55 7.23 -8.14 -8.23
N GLU A 56 7.95 -8.21 -7.12
CA GLU A 56 7.35 -8.16 -5.79
C GLU A 56 6.69 -6.80 -5.51
N THR A 57 7.29 -5.70 -5.96
CA THR A 57 6.68 -4.37 -5.86
C THR A 57 5.34 -4.33 -6.58
N ALA A 58 5.29 -4.82 -7.83
CA ALA A 58 4.04 -4.87 -8.60
C ALA A 58 2.98 -5.73 -7.92
N ASN A 59 3.38 -6.90 -7.39
CA ASN A 59 2.50 -7.80 -6.65
C ASN A 59 1.88 -7.12 -5.42
N LEU A 60 2.71 -6.53 -4.54
CA LEU A 60 2.25 -5.86 -3.33
C LEU A 60 1.29 -4.70 -3.64
N ILE A 61 1.57 -3.91 -4.67
CA ILE A 61 0.69 -2.82 -5.08
C ILE A 61 -0.62 -3.36 -5.69
N SER A 62 -0.57 -4.48 -6.43
CA SER A 62 -1.76 -5.16 -6.97
C SER A 62 -2.70 -5.69 -5.88
N GLU A 63 -2.21 -5.89 -4.66
CA GLU A 63 -3.00 -6.24 -3.47
C GLU A 63 -3.61 -5.00 -2.78
N GLY A 64 -3.27 -3.79 -3.23
CA GLY A 64 -3.72 -2.53 -2.62
C GLY A 64 -2.89 -2.09 -1.42
N LYS A 65 -1.67 -2.62 -1.25
CA LYS A 65 -0.69 -2.08 -0.30
C LYS A 65 -0.10 -0.77 -0.83
N THR A 66 0.47 0.02 0.06
CA THR A 66 1.12 1.30 -0.26
C THR A 66 2.61 1.22 -0.02
N PHE A 67 3.40 1.93 -0.83
CA PHE A 67 4.84 2.04 -0.68
C PHE A 67 5.23 3.36 -0.03
N LEU A 68 6.29 3.34 0.79
CA LEU A 68 6.94 4.53 1.30
C LEU A 68 8.38 4.59 0.79
N LEU A 69 8.72 5.62 0.01
CA LEU A 69 10.07 5.83 -0.52
C LEU A 69 10.89 6.67 0.45
N VAL A 70 12.07 6.20 0.84
CA VAL A 70 12.90 6.83 1.87
C VAL A 70 14.31 7.05 1.32
N GLY A 71 14.80 8.28 1.42
CA GLY A 71 16.18 8.62 1.09
C GLY A 71 16.50 10.05 1.48
N THR A 72 17.27 10.22 2.56
CA THR A 72 17.66 11.53 3.11
C THR A 72 19.01 12.02 2.61
N LYS A 73 19.76 11.15 1.94
CA LYS A 73 21.03 11.45 1.28
C LYS A 73 20.83 12.52 0.21
N LYS A 74 21.77 13.49 0.10
CA LYS A 74 21.65 14.64 -0.82
C LYS A 74 21.38 14.21 -2.27
N GLN A 75 22.02 13.11 -2.68
CA GLN A 75 21.90 12.51 -4.00
C GLN A 75 20.54 11.83 -4.25
N ALA A 76 19.87 11.40 -3.18
CA ALA A 76 18.58 10.70 -3.26
C ALA A 76 17.38 11.64 -3.15
N LYS A 77 17.50 12.76 -2.40
CA LYS A 77 16.35 13.62 -2.04
C LYS A 77 15.44 14.00 -3.21
N GLY A 78 16.03 14.59 -4.25
CA GLY A 78 15.28 15.08 -5.41
C GLY A 78 14.66 13.95 -6.22
N VAL A 79 15.38 12.84 -6.38
CA VAL A 79 14.92 11.65 -7.12
C VAL A 79 13.74 11.00 -6.41
N ILE A 80 13.86 10.78 -5.10
CA ILE A 80 12.82 10.14 -4.29
C ILE A 80 11.54 10.99 -4.33
N GLU A 81 11.67 12.31 -4.19
CA GLU A 81 10.53 13.22 -4.24
C GLU A 81 9.86 13.24 -5.63
N SER A 82 10.63 13.35 -6.71
CA SER A 82 10.07 13.39 -8.07
C SER A 82 9.36 12.10 -8.45
N GLU A 83 9.98 10.95 -8.15
CA GLU A 83 9.42 9.63 -8.51
C GLU A 83 8.25 9.23 -7.60
N ALA A 84 8.26 9.63 -6.33
CA ALA A 84 7.10 9.44 -5.44
C ALA A 84 5.90 10.28 -5.90
N LYS A 85 6.13 11.57 -6.26
CA LYS A 85 5.08 12.43 -6.82
C LYS A 85 4.51 11.87 -8.12
N ARG A 86 5.38 11.32 -9.00
CA ARG A 86 4.96 10.68 -10.26
C ARG A 86 4.13 9.41 -10.05
N SER A 87 4.52 8.57 -9.09
CA SER A 87 3.85 7.29 -8.80
C SER A 87 2.66 7.42 -7.83
N GLY A 88 2.45 8.60 -7.25
CA GLY A 88 1.42 8.84 -6.24
C GLY A 88 1.68 8.13 -4.91
N MET A 89 2.94 7.82 -4.61
CA MET A 89 3.36 7.19 -3.35
C MET A 89 3.83 8.22 -2.33
N ASN A 90 3.86 7.81 -1.06
CA ASN A 90 4.41 8.64 0.01
C ASN A 90 5.95 8.58 0.00
N TRP A 91 6.60 9.63 0.52
CA TRP A 91 8.05 9.68 0.62
C TRP A 91 8.58 10.38 1.87
N VAL A 92 9.85 10.14 2.17
CA VAL A 92 10.63 10.88 3.16
C VAL A 92 12.01 11.22 2.55
N SER A 93 12.19 12.48 2.15
CA SER A 93 13.43 12.97 1.53
C SER A 93 14.30 13.82 2.47
N GLU A 94 13.76 14.39 3.54
CA GLU A 94 14.51 15.34 4.38
C GLU A 94 15.19 14.69 5.57
N ARG A 95 14.39 14.17 6.52
CA ARG A 95 14.89 13.53 7.73
C ARG A 95 13.89 12.50 8.22
N TRP A 96 14.37 11.30 8.52
CA TRP A 96 13.61 10.31 9.27
C TRP A 96 13.47 10.74 10.73
N LEU A 97 12.24 10.91 11.19
CA LEU A 97 11.97 11.13 12.62
C LEU A 97 11.82 9.76 13.28
N GLY A 98 12.57 9.50 14.35
CA GLY A 98 12.40 8.28 15.11
C GLY A 98 10.96 8.15 15.63
N GLY A 99 10.36 6.98 15.46
CA GLY A 99 8.94 6.76 15.72
C GLY A 99 8.04 7.01 14.51
N MET A 100 8.59 7.20 13.30
CA MET A 100 7.80 7.47 12.11
C MET A 100 6.78 6.36 11.80
N LEU A 101 7.18 5.10 12.02
CA LEU A 101 6.31 3.94 11.85
C LEU A 101 5.83 3.42 13.21
N THR A 102 6.76 3.28 14.16
CA THR A 102 6.48 2.66 15.48
C THR A 102 5.60 3.53 16.39
N ASN A 103 5.61 4.86 16.21
CA ASN A 103 4.75 5.81 16.92
C ASN A 103 3.92 6.66 15.92
N PHE A 104 3.33 5.98 14.94
CA PHE A 104 2.58 6.63 13.86
C PHE A 104 1.43 7.53 14.34
N SER A 105 0.82 7.22 15.49
CA SER A 105 -0.23 8.06 16.08
C SER A 105 0.27 9.47 16.43
N THR A 106 1.51 9.60 16.89
CA THR A 106 2.13 10.90 17.22
C THR A 106 2.50 11.66 15.96
N ILE A 107 3.05 10.99 14.95
CA ILE A 107 3.32 11.59 13.64
C ILE A 107 2.04 12.14 13.02
N ARG A 108 0.94 11.39 13.10
CA ARG A 108 -0.37 11.84 12.61
C ARG A 108 -0.87 13.09 13.35
N LYS A 109 -0.55 13.26 14.65
CA LYS A 109 -0.83 14.51 15.37
C LYS A 109 -0.01 15.67 14.83
N SER A 110 1.27 15.46 14.50
CA SER A 110 2.11 16.48 13.87
C SER A 110 1.63 16.86 12.47
N VAL A 111 1.18 15.90 11.66
CA VAL A 111 0.55 16.17 10.35
C VAL A 111 -0.73 16.98 10.53
N LYS A 112 -1.61 16.61 11.47
CA LYS A 112 -2.81 17.40 11.79
C LYS A 112 -2.46 18.82 12.26
N ARG A 113 -1.38 18.98 13.02
CA ARG A 113 -0.89 20.30 13.45
C ARG A 113 -0.47 21.15 12.25
N LEU A 114 0.26 20.57 11.29
CA LEU A 114 0.61 21.25 10.04
C LEU A 114 -0.65 21.71 9.29
N GLN A 115 -1.60 20.80 9.06
CA GLN A 115 -2.86 21.11 8.36
C GLN A 115 -3.68 22.20 9.08
N ASN A 116 -3.69 22.20 10.41
CA ASN A 116 -4.35 23.25 11.18
C ASN A 116 -3.68 24.62 11.01
N ILE A 117 -2.34 24.67 10.95
CA ILE A 117 -1.62 25.93 10.73
C ILE A 117 -1.87 26.45 9.30
N GLU A 118 -1.85 25.58 8.29
CA GLU A 118 -2.17 25.95 6.91
C GLU A 118 -3.62 26.43 6.77
N LYS A 119 -4.56 25.81 7.49
CA LYS A 119 -5.94 26.28 7.56
C LYS A 119 -6.06 27.68 8.18
N GLN A 120 -5.37 27.93 9.30
CA GLN A 120 -5.34 29.24 9.97
C GLN A 120 -4.73 30.35 9.10
N GLU A 121 -3.84 29.98 8.19
CA GLU A 121 -3.29 30.91 7.21
C GLU A 121 -4.31 31.21 6.11
N SER A 122 -5.01 30.19 5.61
CA SER A 122 -6.02 30.35 4.55
C SER A 122 -7.30 31.06 4.99
N ASP A 123 -7.70 30.94 6.27
CA ASP A 123 -8.94 31.51 6.81
C ASP A 123 -8.78 32.93 7.38
N GLY A 124 -7.58 33.51 7.28
CA GLY A 124 -7.27 34.86 7.77
C GLY A 124 -7.09 34.97 9.29
N THR A 125 -7.02 33.85 10.02
CA THR A 125 -6.72 33.86 11.47
C THR A 125 -5.36 34.51 11.75
N PHE A 126 -4.42 34.39 10.82
CA PHE A 126 -3.10 35.04 10.92
C PHE A 126 -3.18 36.57 11.04
N ASP A 127 -4.25 37.21 10.56
CA ASP A 127 -4.45 38.66 10.66
C ASP A 127 -4.98 39.14 12.02
N LYS A 128 -5.49 38.21 12.82
CA LYS A 128 -6.04 38.49 14.15
C LYS A 128 -5.02 38.29 15.28
N ILE A 129 -3.85 37.72 14.98
CA ILE A 129 -2.79 37.43 15.95
C ILE A 129 -1.63 38.41 15.86
N THR A 130 -0.81 38.47 16.91
CA THR A 130 0.35 39.37 16.93
C THR A 130 1.40 38.96 15.90
N LYS A 131 2.20 39.92 15.43
CA LYS A 131 3.33 39.66 14.50
C LYS A 131 4.31 38.61 15.04
N LYS A 132 4.50 38.56 16.36
CA LYS A 132 5.39 37.60 17.03
C LYS A 132 4.83 36.18 16.94
N GLU A 133 3.54 36.00 17.22
CA GLU A 133 2.86 34.70 17.12
C GLU A 133 2.79 34.23 15.67
N ARG A 134 2.48 35.14 14.73
CA ARG A 134 2.50 34.85 13.30
C ARG A 134 3.85 34.30 12.84
N LEU A 135 4.94 34.95 13.27
CA LEU A 135 6.30 34.50 12.95
C LEU A 135 6.59 33.11 13.55
N HIS A 136 6.10 32.83 14.76
CA HIS A 136 6.29 31.52 15.40
C HIS A 136 5.55 30.42 14.64
N LEU A 137 4.27 30.64 14.30
CA LEU A 137 3.47 29.69 13.53
C LEU A 137 4.02 29.45 12.12
N SER A 138 4.50 30.51 11.45
CA SER A 138 5.14 30.39 10.14
C SER A 138 6.40 29.54 10.20
N ARG A 139 7.27 29.75 11.20
CA ARG A 139 8.47 28.91 11.40
C ARG A 139 8.13 27.47 11.74
N GLU A 140 7.09 27.26 12.56
CA GLU A 140 6.60 25.92 12.90
C GLU A 140 6.08 25.20 11.66
N ARG A 141 5.26 25.86 10.84
CA ARG A 141 4.76 25.36 9.56
C ARG A 141 5.91 24.98 8.64
N ASP A 142 6.87 25.88 8.40
CA ASP A 142 7.97 25.62 7.46
C ASP A 142 8.82 24.42 7.90
N LYS A 143 9.05 24.29 9.21
CA LYS A 143 9.77 23.14 9.78
C LYS A 143 8.98 21.84 9.63
N LEU A 144 7.68 21.85 9.91
CA LEU A 144 6.81 20.67 9.78
C LEU A 144 6.66 20.27 8.32
N LYS A 145 6.34 21.22 7.44
CA LYS A 145 6.16 21.00 6.00
C LYS A 145 7.40 20.38 5.37
N LYS A 146 8.57 20.94 5.64
CA LYS A 146 9.84 20.41 5.14
C LYS A 146 10.04 18.92 5.47
N VAL A 147 9.63 18.45 6.65
CA VAL A 147 9.87 17.06 7.08
C VAL A 147 8.70 16.14 6.74
N LEU A 148 7.47 16.64 6.79
CA LEU A 148 6.25 15.83 6.75
C LEU A 148 5.45 15.91 5.44
N GLU A 149 5.87 16.75 4.47
CA GLU A 149 5.17 16.89 3.17
C GLU A 149 4.89 15.52 2.52
N GLY A 150 5.91 14.66 2.42
CA GLY A 150 5.76 13.38 1.72
C GLY A 150 4.92 12.33 2.45
N VAL A 151 4.59 12.54 3.73
CA VAL A 151 3.76 11.62 4.54
C VAL A 151 2.41 12.25 4.92
N GLU A 152 2.08 13.42 4.39
CA GLU A 152 0.86 14.13 4.72
C GLU A 152 -0.41 13.34 4.34
N SER A 153 -0.40 12.71 3.15
CA SER A 153 -1.51 11.89 2.66
C SER A 153 -1.59 10.50 3.29
N MET A 154 -0.63 10.14 4.16
CA MET A 154 -0.53 8.80 4.72
C MET A 154 -1.54 8.60 5.86
N THR A 155 -2.54 7.74 5.63
CA THR A 155 -3.61 7.46 6.61
C THR A 155 -3.36 6.20 7.44
N LYS A 156 -2.73 5.20 6.82
CA LYS A 156 -2.33 3.90 7.39
C LYS A 156 -0.83 3.69 7.23
N LEU A 157 -0.27 2.72 7.95
CA LEU A 157 1.13 2.32 7.77
C LEU A 157 1.35 1.81 6.33
N PRO A 158 2.55 2.04 5.76
CA PRO A 158 2.90 1.50 4.46
C PRO A 158 2.97 -0.03 4.52
N GLY A 159 2.66 -0.67 3.39
CA GLY A 159 2.80 -2.12 3.24
C GLY A 159 4.21 -2.55 2.87
N ALA A 160 5.07 -1.63 2.42
CA ALA A 160 6.49 -1.85 2.18
C ALA A 160 7.27 -0.53 2.18
N LEU A 161 8.57 -0.62 2.45
CA LEU A 161 9.50 0.50 2.36
C LEU A 161 10.50 0.30 1.22
N PHE A 162 10.80 1.36 0.49
CA PHE A 162 11.98 1.42 -0.38
C PHE A 162 13.00 2.39 0.22
N VAL A 163 14.23 1.93 0.47
CA VAL A 163 15.27 2.71 1.17
C VAL A 163 16.50 2.89 0.30
N VAL A 164 17.02 4.11 0.24
CA VAL A 164 18.32 4.44 -0.35
C VAL A 164 19.32 4.70 0.78
N ASP A 165 20.42 3.94 0.83
CA ASP A 165 21.47 3.96 1.86
C ASP A 165 21.00 3.48 3.25
N ILE A 166 21.09 2.17 3.49
CA ILE A 166 20.64 1.54 4.74
C ILE A 166 21.38 2.09 5.96
N LYS A 167 22.66 2.42 5.80
CA LYS A 167 23.50 2.88 6.91
C LYS A 167 23.08 4.27 7.37
N LYS A 168 22.61 5.09 6.45
CA LYS A 168 22.11 6.44 6.73
C LYS A 168 20.66 6.41 7.23
N GLU A 169 19.88 5.41 6.82
CA GLU A 169 18.47 5.22 7.15
C GLU A 169 18.24 4.06 8.16
N ASP A 170 19.21 3.77 9.03
CA ASP A 170 19.20 2.61 9.92
C ASP A 170 17.99 2.56 10.86
N ILE A 171 17.55 3.73 11.35
CA ILE A 171 16.35 3.86 12.19
C ILE A 171 15.10 3.42 11.42
N ALA A 172 14.98 3.79 10.14
CA ALA A 172 13.82 3.43 9.32
C ALA A 172 13.73 1.92 9.12
N VAL A 173 14.86 1.29 8.80
CA VAL A 173 14.96 -0.17 8.62
C VAL A 173 14.64 -0.91 9.91
N LYS A 174 15.19 -0.45 11.06
CA LYS A 174 14.88 -1.04 12.37
C LYS A 174 13.40 -0.92 12.74
N GLU A 175 12.78 0.23 12.47
CA GLU A 175 11.35 0.42 12.72
C GLU A 175 10.47 -0.46 11.83
N ALA A 176 10.81 -0.57 10.54
CA ALA A 176 10.09 -1.43 9.60
C ALA A 176 10.18 -2.91 10.02
N LYS A 177 11.39 -3.38 10.37
CA LYS A 177 11.62 -4.75 10.84
C LYS A 177 10.84 -5.08 12.11
N ARG A 178 10.75 -4.14 13.06
CA ARG A 178 9.94 -4.29 14.29
C ARG A 178 8.44 -4.41 14.04
N LEU A 179 7.96 -3.88 12.91
CA LEU A 179 6.55 -3.90 12.51
C LEU A 179 6.27 -4.94 11.41
N ASN A 180 7.25 -5.77 11.06
CA ASN A 180 7.16 -6.75 9.98
C ASN A 180 6.76 -6.13 8.64
N ILE A 181 7.21 -4.90 8.37
CA ILE A 181 7.03 -4.24 7.08
C ILE A 181 8.22 -4.62 6.19
N PRO A 182 8.02 -5.24 5.01
CA PRO A 182 9.09 -5.64 4.13
C PRO A 182 9.89 -4.43 3.62
N VAL A 183 11.21 -4.59 3.59
CA VAL A 183 12.16 -3.54 3.19
C VAL A 183 12.85 -3.92 1.88
N PHE A 184 12.72 -3.02 0.91
CA PHE A 184 13.45 -3.00 -0.34
C PHE A 184 14.55 -1.95 -0.22
N ALA A 185 15.79 -2.28 -0.59
CA ALA A 185 16.86 -1.29 -0.47
C ALA A 185 17.96 -1.42 -1.51
N ILE A 186 18.54 -0.28 -1.87
CA ILE A 186 19.83 -0.23 -2.56
C ILE A 186 20.92 -0.52 -1.51
N VAL A 187 21.75 -1.54 -1.78
CA VAL A 187 22.77 -2.02 -0.84
C VAL A 187 24.15 -1.84 -1.47
N ASP A 188 24.91 -0.89 -0.95
CA ASP A 188 26.33 -0.72 -1.30
C ASP A 188 27.21 -1.66 -0.44
N THR A 189 28.49 -1.77 -0.79
CA THR A 189 29.45 -2.71 -0.19
C THR A 189 29.73 -2.47 1.29
N ASN A 190 29.34 -1.32 1.85
CA ASN A 190 29.53 -0.96 3.26
C ASN A 190 28.32 -1.30 4.18
N CYS A 191 27.22 -1.80 3.61
CA CYS A 191 25.98 -2.11 4.30
C CYS A 191 25.86 -3.62 4.64
N ASP A 192 25.02 -3.97 5.62
CA ASP A 192 24.70 -5.37 5.93
C ASP A 192 23.51 -5.84 5.09
N PRO A 193 23.68 -6.83 4.19
CA PRO A 193 22.59 -7.33 3.35
C PRO A 193 21.51 -8.09 4.14
N ASP A 194 21.81 -8.62 5.34
CA ASP A 194 20.87 -9.45 6.11
C ASP A 194 19.75 -8.62 6.78
N GLU A 195 19.86 -7.29 6.78
CA GLU A 195 18.83 -6.41 7.33
C GLU A 195 17.66 -6.18 6.38
N ILE A 196 17.77 -6.63 5.11
CA ILE A 196 16.88 -6.27 4.01
C ILE A 196 16.24 -7.51 3.40
N ASP A 197 14.93 -7.45 3.16
CA ASP A 197 14.16 -8.55 2.58
C ASP A 197 14.38 -8.64 1.06
N HIS A 198 14.37 -7.49 0.37
CA HIS A 198 14.58 -7.38 -1.08
C HIS A 198 15.75 -6.44 -1.37
N LEU A 199 16.96 -7.00 -1.33
CA LEU A 199 18.20 -6.25 -1.55
C LEU A 199 18.46 -6.03 -3.05
N ILE A 200 18.94 -4.85 -3.42
CA ILE A 200 19.41 -4.52 -4.77
C ILE A 200 20.87 -4.07 -4.65
N PRO A 201 21.85 -4.93 -4.99
CA PRO A 201 23.26 -4.59 -4.79
C PRO A 201 23.68 -3.55 -5.83
N ALA A 202 23.93 -2.30 -5.42
CA ALA A 202 24.32 -1.22 -6.32
C ALA A 202 24.89 -0.02 -5.54
N ASN A 203 25.52 0.89 -6.27
CA ASN A 203 26.02 2.17 -5.77
C ASN A 203 24.88 3.08 -5.26
N ASP A 204 24.98 3.56 -4.03
CA ASP A 204 24.02 4.51 -3.45
C ASP A 204 24.55 5.97 -3.39
N ASP A 205 25.76 6.23 -3.87
CA ASP A 205 26.39 7.56 -3.91
C ASP A 205 26.15 8.27 -5.26
N ALA A 206 25.96 7.51 -6.34
CA ALA A 206 25.75 8.06 -7.68
C ALA A 206 24.28 8.42 -7.94
N VAL A 207 24.00 9.70 -8.17
CA VAL A 207 22.64 10.21 -8.48
C VAL A 207 22.00 9.43 -9.62
N LYS A 208 22.74 9.18 -10.71
CA LYS A 208 22.23 8.44 -11.88
C LYS A 208 21.84 6.99 -11.54
N THR A 209 22.57 6.34 -10.63
CA THR A 209 22.23 4.98 -10.18
C THR A 209 20.94 4.98 -9.37
N ILE A 210 20.83 5.90 -8.41
CA ILE A 210 19.63 6.06 -7.59
C ILE A 210 18.43 6.37 -8.49
N GLU A 211 18.56 7.33 -9.41
CA GLU A 211 17.53 7.71 -10.37
C GLU A 211 17.08 6.52 -11.22
N PHE A 212 18.04 5.77 -11.77
CA PHE A 212 17.72 4.59 -12.57
C PHE A 212 16.92 3.56 -11.77
N ILE A 213 17.40 3.17 -10.58
CA ILE A 213 16.76 2.13 -9.77
C ILE A 213 15.40 2.59 -9.24
N VAL A 214 15.32 3.79 -8.67
CA VAL A 214 14.07 4.34 -8.12
C VAL A 214 13.02 4.48 -9.22
N LYS A 215 13.40 4.91 -10.42
CA LYS A 215 12.49 4.98 -11.56
C LYS A 215 11.93 3.62 -11.94
N GLN A 216 12.78 2.57 -11.97
CA GLN A 216 12.32 1.21 -12.27
C GLN A 216 11.31 0.68 -11.24
N ILE A 217 11.54 0.99 -9.96
CA ILE A 217 10.62 0.63 -8.88
C ILE A 217 9.31 1.43 -8.99
N ALA A 218 9.39 2.74 -9.24
CA ALA A 218 8.22 3.61 -9.44
C ALA A 218 7.39 3.21 -10.66
N ASP A 219 8.03 2.78 -11.76
CA ASP A 219 7.34 2.22 -12.92
C ASP A 219 6.57 0.94 -12.54
N SER A 220 7.18 0.08 -11.72
CA SER A 220 6.54 -1.17 -11.23
C SER A 220 5.36 -0.87 -10.29
N VAL A 221 5.43 0.22 -9.51
CA VAL A 221 4.29 0.71 -8.72
C VAL A 221 3.13 1.12 -9.64
N LEU A 222 3.40 1.86 -10.72
CA LEU A 222 2.37 2.26 -11.68
C LEU A 222 1.74 1.06 -12.38
N GLU A 223 2.56 0.07 -12.76
CA GLU A 223 2.08 -1.21 -13.33
C GLU A 223 1.18 -1.94 -12.32
N GLY A 224 1.61 -2.09 -11.06
CA GLY A 224 0.81 -2.72 -10.01
C GLY A 224 -0.51 -1.97 -9.73
N GLN A 225 -0.51 -0.64 -9.82
CA GLN A 225 -1.73 0.17 -9.69
C GLN A 225 -2.72 -0.09 -10.83
N ALA A 226 -2.23 -0.29 -12.06
CA ALA A 226 -3.08 -0.65 -13.19
C ALA A 226 -3.74 -2.02 -12.96
N MET A 227 -2.95 -3.03 -12.56
CA MET A 227 -3.45 -4.36 -12.21
C MET A 227 -4.47 -4.32 -11.08
N PHE A 228 -4.23 -3.51 -10.04
CA PHE A 228 -5.18 -3.35 -8.94
C PHE A 228 -6.53 -2.77 -9.40
N LYS A 229 -6.51 -1.80 -10.33
CA LYS A 229 -7.74 -1.21 -10.90
C LYS A 229 -8.51 -2.22 -11.72
N GLU A 230 -7.83 -2.99 -12.56
CA GLU A 230 -8.43 -4.06 -13.38
C GLU A 230 -9.09 -5.11 -12.48
N ARG A 231 -8.36 -5.65 -11.50
CA ARG A 231 -8.89 -6.63 -10.53
C ARG A 231 -10.11 -6.09 -9.79
N LYS A 232 -10.09 -4.82 -9.34
CA LYS A 232 -11.24 -4.20 -8.69
C LYS A 232 -12.44 -4.04 -9.63
N ALA A 233 -12.21 -3.71 -10.90
CA ALA A 233 -13.28 -3.60 -11.88
C ALA A 233 -13.93 -4.97 -12.12
N GLU A 234 -13.13 -6.02 -12.28
CA GLU A 234 -13.60 -7.40 -12.43
C GLU A 234 -14.41 -7.86 -11.21
N GLU A 235 -13.89 -7.68 -9.99
CA GLU A 235 -14.61 -8.02 -8.76
C GLU A 235 -15.94 -7.26 -8.63
N SER A 236 -15.97 -5.99 -9.05
CA SER A 236 -17.19 -5.19 -9.01
C SER A 236 -18.24 -5.70 -10.01
N ALA A 237 -17.82 -6.06 -11.23
CA ALA A 237 -18.69 -6.61 -12.25
C ALA A 237 -19.23 -7.99 -11.86
N GLU A 238 -18.40 -8.84 -11.25
CA GLU A 238 -18.81 -10.15 -10.74
C GLU A 238 -19.82 -10.01 -9.59
N ARG A 239 -19.58 -9.09 -8.65
CA ARG A 239 -20.53 -8.80 -7.57
C ARG A 239 -21.87 -8.28 -8.10
N GLU A 240 -21.88 -7.49 -9.16
CA GLU A 240 -23.11 -7.06 -9.81
C GLU A 240 -23.85 -8.20 -10.52
N ARG A 241 -23.13 -9.12 -11.17
CA ARG A 241 -23.72 -10.32 -11.79
C ARG A 241 -24.37 -11.23 -10.73
N LEU A 242 -23.65 -11.54 -9.66
CA LEU A 242 -24.15 -12.34 -8.53
C LEU A 242 -25.36 -11.69 -7.83
N LYS A 243 -25.41 -10.35 -7.77
CA LYS A 243 -26.59 -9.63 -7.25
C LYS A 243 -27.80 -9.79 -8.17
N LYS A 244 -27.62 -9.63 -9.48
CA LYS A 244 -28.70 -9.81 -10.47
C LYS A 244 -29.22 -11.24 -10.49
N GLU A 245 -28.34 -12.24 -10.39
CA GLU A 245 -28.72 -13.65 -10.30
C GLU A 245 -29.55 -13.93 -9.03
N ARG A 246 -29.10 -13.41 -7.87
CA ARG A 246 -29.87 -13.53 -6.61
C ARG A 246 -31.20 -12.79 -6.62
N GLU A 247 -31.32 -11.69 -7.36
CA GLU A 247 -32.57 -10.97 -7.53
C GLU A 247 -33.55 -11.74 -8.45
N GLN A 248 -33.04 -12.36 -9.50
CA GLN A 248 -33.83 -13.23 -10.39
C GLN A 248 -34.31 -14.50 -9.68
N GLU A 249 -33.46 -15.17 -8.89
CA GLU A 249 -33.87 -16.34 -8.09
C GLU A 249 -35.00 -15.99 -7.11
N LYS A 250 -34.93 -14.81 -6.46
CA LYS A 250 -35.98 -14.32 -5.56
C LYS A 250 -37.28 -13.92 -6.27
N GLU A 251 -37.23 -13.54 -7.55
CA GLU A 251 -38.42 -13.29 -8.36
C GLU A 251 -39.09 -14.60 -8.82
N VAL A 252 -38.31 -15.64 -9.10
CA VAL A 252 -38.82 -16.96 -9.48
C VAL A 252 -39.46 -17.67 -8.27
N GLU A 253 -38.87 -17.56 -7.09
CA GLU A 253 -39.39 -18.17 -5.85
C GLU A 253 -40.70 -17.52 -5.34
N LYS A 254 -41.01 -16.29 -5.78
CA LYS A 254 -42.28 -15.59 -5.47
C LYS A 254 -43.43 -15.94 -6.41
N LYS A 255 -43.20 -16.75 -7.46
CA LYS A 255 -44.21 -17.08 -8.49
C LYS A 255 -44.82 -18.51 -8.49
N PRO A 256 -44.86 -19.32 -7.41
CA PRO A 256 -45.65 -20.55 -7.43
C PRO A 256 -46.93 -20.45 -6.58
N ASP A 257 -47.94 -19.68 -7.01
CA ASP A 257 -49.32 -19.88 -6.48
C ASP A 257 -50.47 -19.29 -7.34
N GLN A 258 -50.32 -19.22 -8.67
CA GLN A 258 -51.41 -18.81 -9.56
C GLN A 258 -51.52 -19.66 -10.82
N GLU A 259 -51.56 -20.99 -10.69
CA GLU A 259 -51.92 -21.83 -11.85
C GLU A 259 -52.52 -23.20 -11.49
N ILE A 260 -53.46 -23.24 -10.54
CA ILE A 260 -54.44 -24.34 -10.47
C ILE A 260 -55.80 -23.76 -10.07
N LYS A 261 -56.55 -23.17 -11.03
CA LYS A 261 -58.02 -22.98 -10.95
C LYS A 261 -58.64 -22.50 -12.27
N SER A 262 -58.63 -23.36 -13.25
CA SER A 262 -59.65 -23.42 -14.31
C SER A 262 -59.75 -24.89 -14.67
N GLU A 263 -60.74 -25.64 -14.21
CA GLU A 263 -62.09 -25.65 -14.79
C GLU A 263 -63.09 -26.27 -13.80
N LYS A 264 -64.21 -25.60 -13.56
CA LYS A 264 -65.57 -26.10 -13.80
C LYS A 264 -66.59 -25.06 -13.33
N LYS A 265 -67.33 -24.51 -14.30
CA LYS A 265 -68.44 -23.57 -14.13
C LYS A 265 -69.68 -24.27 -13.50
N PRO A 266 -70.60 -23.49 -12.92
CA PRO A 266 -71.56 -23.95 -11.92
C PRO A 266 -72.95 -24.27 -12.50
N PHE A 267 -73.66 -25.23 -11.88
CA PHE A 267 -75.13 -25.33 -12.01
C PHE A 267 -75.80 -24.97 -10.69
N LYS A 268 -76.88 -24.20 -10.83
CA LYS A 268 -77.63 -23.44 -9.82
C LYS A 268 -78.63 -24.29 -9.04
N LYS A 269 -78.87 -23.86 -7.78
CA LYS A 269 -80.17 -23.79 -7.06
C LYS A 269 -80.82 -25.16 -6.68
N LYS A 270 -81.54 -25.34 -5.57
CA LYS A 270 -82.07 -24.48 -4.50
C LYS A 270 -82.63 -25.42 -3.39
N VAL A 271 -82.51 -24.96 -2.13
CA VAL A 271 -83.54 -24.96 -1.07
C VAL A 271 -83.66 -26.15 -0.10
N LYS A 272 -83.30 -25.81 1.17
CA LYS A 272 -83.92 -26.00 2.50
C LYS A 272 -84.80 -27.22 2.76
N VAL A 273 -84.57 -27.85 3.93
CA VAL A 273 -85.43 -27.91 5.15
C VAL A 273 -84.43 -28.19 6.31
N GLU A 274 -84.32 -27.38 7.39
CA GLU A 274 -84.97 -27.57 8.72
C GLU A 274 -84.83 -29.02 9.23
N GLU A 275 -84.49 -29.40 10.47
CA GLU A 275 -84.44 -28.78 11.79
C GLU A 275 -83.87 -29.86 12.75
N ALA A 276 -83.34 -29.47 13.92
CA ALA A 276 -83.29 -30.26 15.16
C ALA A 276 -82.37 -31.53 15.24
N VAL A 277 -81.81 -32.02 16.35
CA VAL A 277 -81.65 -31.68 17.79
C VAL A 277 -80.83 -32.87 18.37
N LYS A 278 -79.82 -32.60 19.24
CA LYS A 278 -79.27 -33.47 20.33
C LYS A 278 -78.77 -34.90 19.96
N GLU A 279 -77.94 -35.63 20.72
CA GLU A 279 -77.27 -35.54 22.01
C GLU A 279 -76.15 -36.61 22.01
N LYS A 280 -75.08 -36.34 22.79
CA LYS A 280 -74.29 -37.25 23.65
C LYS A 280 -73.91 -38.68 23.21
N ASP A 281 -72.62 -38.99 23.31
CA ASP A 281 -72.01 -39.77 24.42
C ASP A 281 -70.52 -40.03 24.05
N GLU A 282 -69.54 -39.49 24.78
CA GLU A 282 -68.88 -40.06 25.99
C GLU A 282 -68.32 -41.48 25.84
N THR A 283 -66.99 -41.60 25.93
CA THR A 283 -66.19 -42.45 26.87
C THR A 283 -64.72 -42.42 26.43
N LYS A 284 -63.79 -41.79 27.16
CA LYS A 284 -63.04 -42.20 28.37
C LYS A 284 -62.25 -43.53 28.27
N ASN A 285 -60.92 -43.41 28.31
CA ASN A 285 -59.97 -43.97 29.30
C ASN A 285 -58.59 -44.15 28.62
N ASN A 286 -57.52 -43.47 29.05
CA ASN A 286 -56.66 -43.71 30.22
C ASN A 286 -56.17 -45.16 30.37
N GLU A 287 -54.87 -45.41 30.15
CA GLU A 287 -53.91 -45.87 31.18
C GLU A 287 -52.52 -46.23 30.60
N LYS A 288 -51.48 -45.77 31.32
CA LYS A 288 -50.20 -46.43 31.72
C LYS A 288 -49.35 -47.07 30.60
N LYS A 289 -48.06 -46.78 30.47
CA LYS A 289 -46.99 -46.94 31.49
C LYS A 289 -45.71 -46.28 30.98
#